data_AF-R0I7R3-F1
#
_entry.id   AF-R0I7R3-F1
#
_cell.length_a   1.000
_cell.length_b   1.000
_cell.length_c   1.000
_cell.angle_alpha   90.00
_cell.angle_beta   90.00
_cell.angle_gamma   90.00
#
_symmetry.space_group_name_H-M   'P 1'
#
loop_
_entity.id
_entity.type
_entity.pdbx_description
1 polymer ?
#
loop_
_entity_poly.entity_id
_entity_poly.type
_entity_poly.pdbx_seq_one_letter_code
_entity_poly.pdbx_strand_id
1 'polypeptide(L)'
;MELSSVSAIFGHSSAQLLRPKLGFMDLLPRQAVIVSSSSLPRFLRMESQSQLRQSISCASSFSENVSQATNSSSSIALARIGEVKRVTKETNVSVKINLDGTGVADSSTGIPFLDHMLDQLASHGLFDVHVIATGDIHIDDHHSNEDIALAIGTALLKALGERKGINRFGDFTAPLDEALIHVSLV
;
A
#
# COMPACT_ATOMS: atom_id res chain seq x y z
N MET A 1 -10.88 9.48 -67.58
CA MET A 1 -9.99 10.65 -67.42
C MET A 1 -9.18 10.42 -66.16
N GLU A 2 -7.85 10.38 -66.36
CA GLU A 2 -6.73 10.50 -65.39
C GLU A 2 -6.68 9.51 -64.21
N LEU A 3 -5.72 8.57 -64.12
CA LEU A 3 -4.25 8.65 -63.98
C LEU A 3 -3.73 9.40 -62.74
N SER A 4 -3.35 8.64 -61.72
CA SER A 4 -2.04 8.76 -61.02
C SER A 4 -1.81 7.42 -60.29
N SER A 5 -0.76 6.60 -60.47
CA SER A 5 0.71 6.73 -60.59
C SER A 5 1.41 7.19 -59.31
N VAL A 6 1.83 6.24 -58.46
CA VAL A 6 3.14 6.24 -57.77
C VAL A 6 3.58 4.80 -57.49
N SER A 7 4.79 4.47 -57.96
CA SER A 7 5.57 3.26 -57.69
C SER A 7 6.58 3.52 -56.57
N ALA A 8 6.86 2.54 -55.70
CA ALA A 8 8.20 2.27 -55.09
C ALA A 8 8.14 1.03 -54.18
N ILE A 9 8.72 -0.11 -54.60
CA ILE A 9 10.05 -0.63 -54.19
C ILE A 9 10.08 -1.09 -52.71
N PHE A 10 9.86 -2.39 -52.47
CA PHE A 10 10.32 -3.08 -51.26
C PHE A 10 11.63 -3.80 -51.58
N GLY A 11 12.75 -3.20 -51.15
CA GLY A 11 14.07 -3.81 -51.16
C GLY A 11 14.29 -4.67 -49.90
N HIS A 12 14.81 -5.86 -50.11
CA HIS A 12 15.32 -6.74 -49.05
C HIS A 12 16.52 -6.09 -48.36
N SER A 13 16.57 -6.13 -47.02
CA SER A 13 17.80 -5.87 -46.28
C SER A 13 17.97 -6.91 -45.18
N SER A 14 18.84 -7.88 -45.48
CA SER A 14 19.40 -8.84 -44.54
C SER A 14 20.43 -8.12 -43.67
N ALA A 15 20.20 -8.04 -42.36
CA ALA A 15 21.20 -7.64 -41.39
C ALA A 15 21.43 -8.81 -40.41
N GLN A 16 22.36 -9.69 -40.77
CA GLN A 16 23.12 -10.47 -39.79
C GLN A 16 24.21 -9.55 -39.22
N LEU A 17 24.44 -9.60 -37.90
CA LEU A 17 25.77 -9.76 -37.29
C LEU A 17 25.73 -9.64 -35.75
N LEU A 18 26.29 -10.69 -35.13
CA LEU A 18 27.13 -10.73 -33.92
C LEU A 18 26.53 -10.37 -32.55
N ARG A 19 26.32 -11.42 -31.74
CA ARG A 19 26.55 -11.36 -30.28
C ARG A 19 27.66 -12.34 -29.89
N PRO A 20 28.64 -11.93 -29.06
CA PRO A 20 29.82 -12.71 -28.75
C PRO A 20 29.55 -13.81 -27.71
N LYS A 21 30.18 -14.96 -27.91
CA LYS A 21 30.42 -15.99 -26.89
C LYS A 21 31.53 -15.52 -25.95
N LEU A 22 31.27 -15.54 -24.65
CA LEU A 22 32.20 -15.57 -23.52
C LEU A 22 31.31 -15.81 -22.30
N GLY A 23 31.54 -16.72 -21.37
CA GLY A 23 32.69 -17.53 -21.04
C GLY A 23 32.43 -17.97 -19.61
N PHE A 24 32.21 -19.26 -19.43
CA PHE A 24 32.08 -19.97 -18.16
C PHE A 24 33.29 -19.64 -17.27
N MET A 25 33.09 -19.11 -16.06
CA MET A 25 34.14 -18.99 -15.03
C MET A 25 33.53 -19.21 -13.64
N ASP A 26 33.75 -20.43 -13.19
CA ASP A 26 34.03 -20.96 -11.86
C ASP A 26 33.67 -20.20 -10.57
N LEU A 27 33.08 -21.03 -9.69
CA LEU A 27 32.92 -20.91 -8.24
C LEU A 27 34.15 -20.33 -7.53
N LEU A 28 33.90 -19.39 -6.60
CA LEU A 28 34.74 -19.19 -5.43
C LEU A 28 33.87 -19.20 -4.16
N PRO A 29 34.24 -19.98 -3.12
CA PRO A 29 33.51 -20.00 -1.87
C PRO A 29 33.88 -18.78 -1.02
N ARG A 30 32.87 -17.98 -0.63
CA ARG A 30 33.02 -16.95 0.40
C ARG A 30 32.94 -17.60 1.77
N GLN A 31 34.07 -17.62 2.49
CA GLN A 31 34.10 -17.92 3.92
C GLN A 31 33.38 -16.80 4.69
N ALA A 32 32.31 -17.16 5.41
CA ALA A 32 31.67 -16.30 6.38
C ALA A 32 32.46 -16.36 7.69
N VAL A 33 33.02 -15.22 8.10
CA VAL A 33 33.64 -15.04 9.41
C VAL A 33 32.53 -14.84 10.44
N ILE A 34 32.41 -15.79 11.37
CA ILE A 34 31.51 -15.71 12.53
C ILE A 34 32.20 -14.83 13.58
N VAL A 35 31.70 -13.60 13.77
CA VAL A 35 32.05 -12.79 14.94
C VAL A 35 31.04 -13.10 16.04
N SER A 36 31.41 -14.04 16.91
CA SER A 36 30.76 -14.26 18.19
C SER A 36 31.26 -13.20 19.17
N SER A 37 30.39 -12.28 19.59
CA SER A 37 30.62 -11.57 20.85
C SER A 37 29.30 -11.47 21.61
N SER A 38 29.28 -12.25 22.67
CA SER A 38 28.28 -12.35 23.71
C SER A 38 28.33 -11.12 24.62
N SER A 39 27.19 -10.44 24.80
CA SER A 39 26.92 -9.71 26.04
C SER A 39 25.42 -9.48 26.20
N LEU A 40 24.77 -10.36 26.96
CA LEU A 40 23.41 -10.15 27.43
C LEU A 40 23.41 -8.98 28.45
N PRO A 41 22.48 -8.02 28.37
CA PRO A 41 22.37 -6.99 29.39
C PRO A 41 21.69 -7.55 30.65
N ARG A 42 22.31 -7.19 31.77
CA ARG A 42 21.93 -7.48 33.15
C ARG A 42 20.54 -6.90 33.47
N PHE A 43 19.60 -7.79 33.73
CA PHE A 43 18.25 -7.55 34.25
C PHE A 43 18.31 -6.70 35.53
N LEU A 44 17.91 -5.42 35.45
CA LEU A 44 17.80 -4.52 36.60
C LEU A 44 16.39 -4.64 37.19
N ARG A 45 16.33 -5.10 38.44
CA ARG A 45 15.15 -5.23 39.28
C ARG A 45 14.63 -3.83 39.65
N MET A 46 13.38 -3.55 39.30
CA MET A 46 12.69 -2.28 39.59
C MET A 46 12.08 -2.36 40.99
N GLU A 47 12.61 -1.59 41.95
CA GLU A 47 11.98 -1.41 43.26
C GLU A 47 11.01 -0.22 43.22
N SER A 48 9.77 -0.52 43.60
CA SER A 48 8.68 0.42 43.81
C SER A 48 8.95 1.28 45.04
N GLN A 49 9.14 2.59 44.85
CA GLN A 49 9.06 3.56 45.93
C GLN A 49 7.96 4.59 45.63
N SER A 50 6.77 4.27 46.12
CA SER A 50 5.67 5.20 46.29
C SER A 50 5.98 6.13 47.48
N GLN A 51 6.33 7.39 47.23
CA GLN A 51 6.18 8.44 48.25
C GLN A 51 5.63 9.73 47.65
N LEU A 52 4.41 10.03 48.10
CA LEU A 52 3.73 11.32 48.04
C LEU A 52 4.64 12.47 48.50
N ARG A 53 4.74 13.53 47.69
CA ARG A 53 4.69 14.91 48.18
C ARG A 53 4.08 15.82 47.11
N GLN A 54 2.93 16.41 47.42
CA GLN A 54 2.35 17.54 46.69
C GLN A 54 2.41 18.82 47.54
N SER A 55 2.38 19.91 46.78
CA SER A 55 2.00 21.29 47.13
C SER A 55 3.05 22.17 47.78
N ILE A 56 3.62 23.08 46.97
CA ILE A 56 3.67 24.52 47.28
C ILE A 56 3.36 25.29 45.99
N SER A 57 2.41 26.22 46.09
CA SER A 57 1.99 27.19 45.07
C SER A 57 2.88 28.43 45.10
N CYS A 58 2.97 29.18 43.99
CA CYS A 58 2.61 30.61 43.93
C CYS A 58 3.11 31.28 42.64
N ALA A 59 2.33 32.27 42.21
CA ALA A 59 2.38 33.04 40.98
C ALA A 59 3.70 33.74 40.64
N SER A 60 3.95 33.90 39.33
CA SER A 60 4.51 35.14 38.78
C SER A 60 4.01 35.35 37.36
N SER A 61 3.22 36.39 37.17
CA SER A 61 2.83 36.95 35.89
C SER A 61 4.06 37.42 35.12
N PHE A 62 4.24 36.95 33.90
CA PHE A 62 5.12 37.63 32.94
C PHE A 62 4.37 37.78 31.62
N SER A 63 4.01 39.03 31.36
CA SER A 63 3.52 39.50 30.08
C SER A 63 4.73 39.76 29.20
N GLU A 64 5.00 38.88 28.24
CA GLU A 64 5.84 39.19 27.10
C GLU A 64 5.01 39.03 25.83
N ASN A 65 4.70 40.18 25.24
CA ASN A 65 4.34 40.30 23.83
C ASN A 65 5.53 39.78 23.00
N VAL A 66 5.42 38.55 22.51
CA VAL A 66 6.27 38.09 21.41
C VAL A 66 5.42 38.04 20.15
N SER A 67 5.52 39.14 19.40
CA SER A 67 5.19 39.19 17.99
C SER A 67 6.13 38.25 17.23
N GLN A 68 5.72 37.01 17.01
CA GLN A 68 6.30 36.16 15.97
C GLN A 68 5.19 35.56 15.13
N ALA A 69 4.90 36.31 14.06
CA ALA A 69 4.43 35.74 12.82
C ALA A 69 5.44 34.69 12.35
N THR A 70 5.07 33.42 12.48
CA THR A 70 5.46 32.41 11.50
C THR A 70 4.19 31.67 11.13
N ASN A 71 3.80 31.80 9.87
CA ASN A 71 2.78 30.96 9.28
C ASN A 71 3.28 29.51 9.33
N SER A 72 3.00 28.80 10.42
CA SER A 72 2.92 27.36 10.38
C SER A 72 1.62 27.04 9.66
N SER A 73 1.64 27.15 8.34
CA SER A 73 0.70 26.43 7.48
C SER A 73 0.98 24.95 7.69
N SER A 74 0.52 24.40 8.81
CA SER A 74 0.26 22.99 8.95
C SER A 74 -0.76 22.70 7.87
N SER A 75 -0.29 22.22 6.72
CA SER A 75 -1.15 21.62 5.72
C SER A 75 -1.90 20.52 6.46
N ILE A 76 -3.16 20.76 6.80
CA ILE A 76 -4.05 19.69 7.23
C ILE A 76 -4.08 18.76 6.03
N ALA A 77 -3.31 17.68 6.09
CA ALA A 77 -3.35 16.65 5.07
C ALA A 77 -4.75 16.07 5.15
N LEU A 78 -5.63 16.54 4.27
CA LEU A 78 -6.96 15.97 4.09
C LEU A 78 -6.76 14.49 3.77
N ALA A 79 -7.44 13.63 4.53
CA ALA A 79 -7.35 12.18 4.36
C ALA A 79 -7.65 11.80 2.91
N ARG A 80 -6.79 10.95 2.33
CA ARG A 80 -6.95 10.47 0.95
C ARG A 80 -8.02 9.39 0.90
N ILE A 81 -9.26 9.83 0.65
CA ILE A 81 -10.45 8.97 0.65
C ILE A 81 -11.00 8.84 -0.77
N GLY A 82 -11.32 7.60 -1.15
CA GLY A 82 -12.00 7.26 -2.40
C GLY A 82 -13.31 6.54 -2.13
N GLU A 83 -14.39 7.03 -2.74
CA GLU A 83 -15.73 6.44 -2.62
C GLU A 83 -16.28 6.07 -4.00
N VAL A 84 -16.84 4.87 -4.12
CA VAL A 84 -17.41 4.32 -5.36
C VAL A 84 -18.68 3.57 -5.05
N LYS A 85 -19.72 3.84 -5.83
CA LYS A 85 -20.92 3.01 -5.91
C LYS A 85 -21.08 2.51 -7.33
N ARG A 86 -21.25 1.21 -7.49
CA ARG A 86 -21.42 0.52 -8.77
C ARG A 86 -22.65 -0.37 -8.69
N VAL A 87 -23.52 -0.28 -9.70
CA VAL A 87 -24.74 -1.08 -9.78
C VAL A 87 -24.84 -1.65 -11.19
N THR A 88 -24.96 -2.96 -11.28
CA THR A 88 -25.19 -3.71 -12.52
C THR A 88 -26.52 -4.47 -12.42
N LYS A 89 -26.79 -5.39 -13.35
CA LYS A 89 -27.92 -6.31 -13.20
C LYS A 89 -27.60 -7.45 -12.24
N GLU A 90 -26.33 -7.83 -12.13
CA GLU A 90 -25.87 -8.93 -11.27
C GLU A 90 -25.59 -8.44 -9.84
N THR A 91 -25.03 -7.24 -9.66
CA THR A 91 -24.51 -6.78 -8.37
C THR A 91 -24.83 -5.32 -8.03
N ASN A 92 -24.71 -5.00 -6.74
CA ASN A 92 -24.75 -3.66 -6.19
C ASN A 92 -23.66 -3.54 -5.13
N VAL A 93 -22.67 -2.70 -5.41
CA VAL A 93 -21.41 -2.59 -4.65
C VAL A 93 -21.21 -1.14 -4.23
N SER A 94 -20.86 -0.94 -2.96
CA SER A 94 -20.47 0.33 -2.36
C SER A 94 -19.13 0.17 -1.66
N VAL A 95 -18.14 0.97 -2.04
CA VAL A 95 -16.78 0.93 -1.49
C VAL A 95 -16.37 2.32 -1.01
N LYS A 96 -15.75 2.37 0.17
CA LYS A 96 -15.04 3.53 0.69
C LYS A 96 -13.68 3.08 1.22
N ILE A 97 -12.61 3.70 0.74
CA ILE A 97 -11.24 3.42 1.18
C ILE A 97 -10.58 4.70 1.62
N ASN A 98 -9.96 4.68 2.81
CA ASN A 98 -9.04 5.71 3.30
C ASN A 98 -7.60 5.18 3.23
N LEU A 99 -6.75 5.83 2.42
CA LEU A 99 -5.33 5.44 2.30
C LEU A 99 -4.49 5.84 3.51
N ASP A 100 -4.94 6.84 4.27
CA ASP A 100 -4.28 7.37 5.47
C ASP A 100 -5.07 6.92 6.72
N GLY A 101 -5.38 5.62 6.77
CA GLY A 101 -6.23 5.01 7.78
C GLY A 101 -5.48 4.50 9.01
N THR A 102 -6.20 3.69 9.79
CA THR A 102 -5.68 3.01 10.99
C THR A 102 -5.86 1.49 10.94
N GLY A 103 -6.32 0.96 9.80
CA GLY A 103 -6.56 -0.46 9.60
C GLY A 103 -7.97 -0.91 9.98
N VAL A 104 -8.97 -0.01 9.94
CA VAL A 104 -10.37 -0.37 10.22
C VAL A 104 -10.94 -1.16 9.04
N ALA A 105 -11.46 -2.35 9.31
CA ALA A 105 -12.15 -3.17 8.31
C ALA A 105 -13.64 -3.28 8.63
N ASP A 106 -14.48 -3.04 7.62
CA ASP A 106 -15.94 -3.16 7.68
C ASP A 106 -16.42 -3.64 6.31
N SER A 107 -16.24 -4.93 6.08
CA SER A 107 -16.57 -5.58 4.80
C SER A 107 -17.71 -6.57 4.98
N SER A 108 -18.74 -6.45 4.15
CA SER A 108 -19.88 -7.35 4.05
C SER A 108 -20.20 -7.56 2.58
N THR A 109 -19.53 -8.52 1.95
CA THR A 109 -19.64 -8.79 0.51
C THR A 109 -20.61 -9.91 0.16
N GLY A 110 -21.00 -10.72 1.14
CA GLY A 110 -21.73 -11.97 0.92
C GLY A 110 -20.82 -13.17 0.59
N ILE A 111 -19.50 -12.95 0.49
CA ILE A 111 -18.48 -14.00 0.29
C ILE A 111 -17.55 -13.99 1.52
N PRO A 112 -17.78 -14.85 2.53
CA PRO A 112 -17.09 -14.74 3.83
C PRO A 112 -15.56 -14.83 3.76
N PHE A 113 -15.02 -15.60 2.80
CA PHE A 113 -13.57 -15.69 2.63
C PHE A 113 -12.98 -14.42 2.01
N LEU A 114 -13.71 -13.75 1.12
CA LEU A 114 -13.29 -12.45 0.57
C LEU A 114 -13.31 -11.38 1.66
N ASP A 115 -14.34 -11.36 2.51
CA ASP A 115 -14.39 -10.45 3.67
C ASP A 115 -13.15 -10.63 4.56
N HIS A 116 -12.77 -11.88 4.86
CA HIS A 116 -11.55 -12.18 5.61
C HIS A 116 -10.27 -11.69 4.92
N MET A 117 -10.19 -11.76 3.58
CA MET A 117 -9.04 -11.23 2.84
C MET A 117 -9.00 -9.69 2.84
N LEU A 118 -10.16 -9.03 2.81
CA LEU A 118 -10.25 -7.57 2.93
C LEU A 118 -9.85 -7.09 4.32
N ASP A 119 -10.12 -7.87 5.37
CA ASP A 119 -9.61 -7.59 6.72
C ASP A 119 -8.08 -7.57 6.76
N GLN A 120 -7.41 -8.49 6.06
CA GLN A 120 -5.95 -8.51 5.96
C GLN A 120 -5.40 -7.31 5.17
N LEU A 121 -6.10 -6.90 4.11
CA LEU A 121 -5.74 -5.71 3.34
C LEU A 121 -5.80 -4.46 4.21
N ALA A 122 -6.85 -4.31 5.03
CA ALA A 122 -6.99 -3.20 5.95
C ALA A 122 -5.90 -3.23 7.04
N SER A 123 -5.75 -4.35 7.75
CA SER A 123 -4.88 -4.46 8.92
C SER A 123 -3.39 -4.33 8.58
N HIS A 124 -2.93 -4.96 7.49
CA HIS A 124 -1.53 -4.91 7.09
C HIS A 124 -1.18 -3.71 6.20
N GLY A 125 -2.16 -3.19 5.45
CA GLY A 125 -2.01 -1.96 4.65
C GLY A 125 -2.23 -0.67 5.44
N LEU A 126 -2.79 -0.76 6.66
CA LEU A 126 -3.27 0.36 7.47
C LEU A 126 -4.33 1.22 6.75
N PHE A 127 -5.07 0.61 5.83
CA PHE A 127 -6.19 1.26 5.16
C PHE A 127 -7.45 1.13 6.01
N ASP A 128 -8.31 2.15 5.99
CA ASP A 128 -9.69 1.93 6.43
C ASP A 128 -10.50 1.47 5.20
N VAL A 129 -11.05 0.26 5.27
CA VAL A 129 -11.71 -0.43 4.16
C VAL A 129 -13.16 -0.71 4.54
N HIS A 130 -14.09 -0.02 3.85
CA HIS A 130 -15.52 -0.27 3.95
C HIS A 130 -16.04 -0.80 2.62
N VAL A 131 -16.58 -2.01 2.62
CA VAL A 131 -17.13 -2.65 1.40
C VAL A 131 -18.47 -3.27 1.73
N ILE A 132 -19.53 -2.81 1.07
CA ILE A 132 -20.86 -3.42 1.15
C ILE A 132 -21.23 -3.88 -0.25
N ALA A 133 -21.50 -5.17 -0.41
CA ALA A 133 -21.94 -5.72 -1.68
C ALA A 133 -23.10 -6.68 -1.51
N THR A 134 -23.98 -6.67 -2.51
CA THR A 134 -25.00 -7.69 -2.73
C THR A 134 -24.96 -8.11 -4.18
N GLY A 135 -25.03 -9.40 -4.46
CA GLY A 135 -25.03 -9.89 -5.83
C GLY A 135 -25.73 -11.24 -5.97
N ASP A 136 -25.65 -11.80 -7.16
CA ASP A 136 -26.26 -13.05 -7.58
C ASP A 136 -25.49 -14.31 -7.14
N ILE A 137 -25.06 -14.35 -5.87
CA ILE A 137 -24.28 -15.46 -5.25
C ILE A 137 -24.90 -16.86 -5.36
N HIS A 138 -26.17 -16.95 -5.75
CA HIS A 138 -26.89 -18.20 -5.98
C HIS A 138 -26.58 -18.83 -7.35
N ILE A 139 -26.03 -18.03 -8.29
CA ILE A 139 -25.49 -18.49 -9.56
C ILE A 139 -24.05 -18.93 -9.31
N ASP A 140 -23.18 -17.98 -8.98
CA ASP A 140 -21.82 -18.17 -8.48
C ASP A 140 -21.32 -16.88 -7.79
N ASP A 141 -20.09 -16.90 -7.27
CA ASP A 141 -19.45 -15.75 -6.63
C ASP A 141 -18.71 -14.82 -7.62
N HIS A 142 -18.68 -15.16 -8.91
CA HIS A 142 -17.81 -14.54 -9.89
C HIS A 142 -18.12 -13.07 -10.10
N HIS A 143 -19.38 -12.74 -10.39
CA HIS A 143 -19.80 -11.35 -10.65
C HIS A 143 -19.59 -10.48 -9.41
N SER A 144 -19.93 -11.00 -8.23
CA SER A 144 -19.75 -10.30 -6.96
C SER A 144 -18.27 -10.00 -6.71
N ASN A 145 -17.41 -11.01 -6.80
CA ASN A 145 -15.97 -10.85 -6.60
C ASN A 145 -15.33 -9.89 -7.62
N GLU A 146 -15.70 -9.99 -8.90
CA GLU A 146 -15.22 -9.10 -9.96
C GLU A 146 -15.64 -7.65 -9.74
N ASP A 147 -16.94 -7.39 -9.52
CA ASP A 147 -17.47 -6.04 -9.38
C ASP A 147 -16.96 -5.35 -8.10
N ILE A 148 -16.71 -6.11 -7.03
CA ILE A 148 -16.03 -5.63 -5.83
C ILE A 148 -14.60 -5.19 -6.16
N ALA A 149 -13.82 -6.02 -6.85
CA ALA A 149 -12.45 -5.69 -7.22
C ALA A 149 -12.39 -4.43 -8.14
N LEU A 150 -13.31 -4.31 -9.10
CA LEU A 150 -13.43 -3.13 -9.96
C LEU A 150 -13.76 -1.87 -9.16
N ALA A 151 -14.69 -1.96 -8.19
CA ALA A 151 -15.05 -0.84 -7.33
C ALA A 151 -13.89 -0.42 -6.40
N ILE A 152 -13.17 -1.39 -5.82
CA ILE A 152 -11.97 -1.14 -5.00
C ILE A 152 -10.87 -0.46 -5.82
N GLY A 153 -10.55 -0.99 -7.00
CA GLY A 153 -9.53 -0.39 -7.88
C GLY A 153 -9.89 1.05 -8.27
N THR A 154 -11.17 1.31 -8.53
CA THR A 154 -11.66 2.66 -8.82
C THR A 154 -11.58 3.58 -7.59
N ALA A 155 -11.87 3.07 -6.39
CA ALA A 155 -11.78 3.83 -5.14
C ALA A 155 -10.32 4.19 -4.83
N LEU A 156 -9.39 3.25 -4.97
CA LEU A 156 -7.95 3.49 -4.85
C LEU A 156 -7.47 4.55 -5.84
N LEU A 157 -7.90 4.47 -7.11
CA LEU A 157 -7.57 5.46 -8.13
C LEU A 157 -8.02 6.87 -7.72
N LYS A 158 -9.24 7.00 -7.20
CA LYS A 158 -9.78 8.29 -6.73
C LYS A 158 -9.01 8.80 -5.51
N ALA A 159 -8.75 7.94 -4.53
CA ALA A 159 -8.04 8.28 -3.30
C ALA A 159 -6.59 8.73 -3.57
N LEU A 160 -5.93 8.12 -4.56
CA LEU A 160 -4.57 8.46 -4.96
C LEU A 160 -4.45 9.85 -5.63
N GLY A 161 -5.51 10.37 -6.24
CA GLY A 161 -5.52 11.66 -6.91
C GLY A 161 -4.37 11.84 -7.91
N GLU A 162 -3.61 12.93 -7.77
CA GLU A 162 -2.47 13.26 -8.64
C GLU A 162 -1.21 12.43 -8.37
N ARG A 163 -1.18 11.60 -7.30
CA ARG A 163 -0.05 10.74 -6.94
C ARG A 163 1.28 11.48 -6.73
N LYS A 164 1.22 12.76 -6.34
CA LYS A 164 2.42 13.56 -6.05
C LYS A 164 2.95 13.21 -4.65
N GLY A 165 4.27 13.04 -4.54
CA GLY A 165 4.95 12.84 -3.26
C GLY A 165 4.79 11.47 -2.61
N ILE A 166 4.23 10.47 -3.31
CA ILE A 166 4.18 9.08 -2.83
C ILE A 166 5.48 8.33 -3.19
N ASN A 167 5.77 7.25 -2.46
CA ASN A 167 6.91 6.37 -2.78
C ASN A 167 6.81 5.72 -4.17
N ARG A 168 5.59 5.56 -4.69
CA ARG A 168 5.23 5.02 -6.02
C ARG A 168 5.51 3.53 -6.24
N PHE A 169 6.65 3.03 -5.78
CA PHE A 169 7.03 1.62 -5.86
C PHE A 169 6.87 0.95 -4.50
N GLY A 170 6.36 -0.28 -4.49
CA GLY A 170 6.23 -1.10 -3.30
C GLY A 170 6.62 -2.55 -3.59
N ASP A 171 7.37 -3.16 -2.68
CA ASP A 171 7.84 -4.54 -2.79
C ASP A 171 7.76 -5.21 -1.42
N PHE A 172 7.12 -6.38 -1.33
CA PHE A 172 6.97 -7.09 -0.07
C PHE A 172 6.84 -8.60 -0.29
N THR A 173 7.39 -9.37 0.65
CA THR A 173 7.20 -10.82 0.71
C THR A 173 6.59 -11.17 2.06
N ALA A 174 5.45 -11.87 2.05
CA ALA A 174 4.73 -12.29 3.23
C ALA A 174 4.71 -13.83 3.33
N PRO A 175 5.21 -14.42 4.43
CA PRO A 175 5.03 -15.84 4.71
C PRO A 175 3.73 -16.11 5.47
N LEU A 176 3.12 -17.27 5.22
CA LEU A 176 2.07 -17.86 6.05
C LEU A 176 2.26 -19.38 6.02
N ASP A 177 2.63 -19.96 7.16
CA ASP A 177 3.04 -21.36 7.29
C ASP A 177 4.11 -21.76 6.26
N GLU A 178 3.84 -22.72 5.36
CA GLU A 178 4.75 -23.13 4.29
C GLU A 178 4.72 -22.21 3.06
N ALA A 179 3.68 -21.38 2.93
CA ALA A 179 3.50 -20.51 1.78
C ALA A 179 4.35 -19.24 1.90
N LEU A 180 4.94 -18.83 0.78
CA LEU A 180 5.67 -17.57 0.65
C LEU A 180 5.16 -16.83 -0.59
N ILE A 181 4.49 -15.69 -0.38
CA ILE A 181 3.93 -14.88 -1.45
C ILE A 181 4.74 -13.59 -1.57
N HIS A 182 5.14 -13.26 -2.80
CA HIS A 182 5.82 -12.01 -3.13
C HIS A 182 4.89 -11.14 -3.99
N VAL A 183 4.84 -9.85 -3.65
CA VAL A 183 4.07 -8.84 -4.37
C VAL A 183 4.98 -7.64 -4.66
N SER A 184 4.98 -7.21 -5.91
CA SER A 184 5.68 -6.01 -6.36
C SER A 184 4.73 -5.14 -7.19
N LEU A 185 4.64 -3.87 -6.85
CA LEU A 185 3.76 -2.88 -7.48
C LEU A 185 4.64 -1.76 -8.09
N VAL A 186 4.51 -1.59 -9.41
CA VAL A 186 5.33 -0.70 -10.27
C VAL A 186 4.52 0.38 -11.00
#